data_AF-A0A3P7J5F7-F1
#
_entry.id   AF-A0A3P7J5F7-F1
#
_cell.length_a   1.000
_cell.length_b   1.000
_cell.length_c   1.000
_cell.angle_alpha   90.00
_cell.angle_beta   90.00
_cell.angle_gamma   90.00
#
_symmetry.space_group_name_H-M   'P 1'
#
loop_
_entity.id
_entity.type
_entity.pdbx_description
1 polymer ?
#
loop_
_entity_poly.entity_id
_entity_poly.type
_entity_poly.pdbx_seq_one_letter_code
_entity_poly.pdbx_strand_id
1 'polypeptide(L)'
;MNKLFPRLPFPFNPFEHLNETDLSAECLRDVTTYSAGLTAFTETFLACRQNGSCTMEQQKVLQENIFAIQQIDASGKIPSGLLELTLVSSGSYSECMAVIAPYQVQYCYVDVAINMTGPIPGVEVVPKFAVCMPESCTDEDITNFLNSANPQELLIEFTGTNCVPTRNSYPASFWIFMTVLAFLISWLIIATVVDYVWQNRYMDKEQNKAVRILLAYSIYSNGSLLLNVSPPKEGTLKSLASIRFISMTWVVAGHVLMQDASSDTFAPVLNLWNPLLSTTILNAFFSVDTFFILSGILVSYIFFKSKPTARYVKNPLVWVMFYVHRYVRLTPPIMVFIGFYVIMDPFVSGPWAKSLMPLFDMPHGTCKKYWWRNLLYINNFFKFEEICYIITWYLSVDTQLYFVAPVFLILLSIAPIAGFLLIFACVAASVGI
;
A
#
# COMPACT_ATOMS: atom_id res chain seq x y z
N MET A 1 -26.51 25.81 -23.15
CA MET A 1 -25.70 25.84 -21.90
C MET A 1 -26.32 26.68 -20.76
N ASN A 2 -27.61 27.08 -20.81
CA ASN A 2 -28.31 27.78 -19.70
C ASN A 2 -28.99 26.85 -18.68
N LYS A 3 -28.70 25.54 -18.71
CA LYS A 3 -29.33 24.52 -17.84
C LYS A 3 -28.32 23.62 -17.09
N LEU A 4 -27.02 23.90 -17.20
CA LEU A 4 -25.96 23.08 -16.57
C LEU A 4 -25.44 23.66 -15.25
N PHE A 5 -25.87 24.87 -14.89
CA PHE A 5 -25.75 25.41 -13.54
C PHE A 5 -27.18 25.63 -13.05
N PRO A 6 -27.72 24.80 -12.13
CA PRO A 6 -28.93 25.20 -11.42
C PRO A 6 -28.65 26.57 -10.81
N ARG A 7 -29.68 27.41 -10.77
CA ARG A 7 -29.63 28.70 -10.07
C ARG A 7 -29.35 28.42 -8.59
N LEU A 8 -28.08 28.24 -8.24
CA LEU A 8 -27.60 28.51 -6.91
C LEU A 8 -27.98 29.98 -6.67
N PRO A 9 -28.74 30.29 -5.60
CA PRO A 9 -29.09 31.65 -5.30
C PRO A 9 -27.79 32.37 -4.94
N PHE A 10 -27.14 33.01 -5.90
CA PHE A 10 -26.16 34.05 -5.64
C PHE A 10 -26.96 35.28 -5.18
N PRO A 11 -26.73 35.80 -3.96
CA PRO A 11 -25.51 35.68 -3.17
C PRO A 11 -25.63 34.52 -2.16
N PHE A 12 -25.09 33.36 -2.50
CA PHE A 12 -24.63 32.44 -1.48
C PHE A 12 -23.32 33.08 -1.07
N ASN A 13 -23.31 33.73 0.08
CA ASN A 13 -22.09 34.01 0.79
C ASN A 13 -21.88 32.79 1.69
N PRO A 14 -21.25 31.69 1.23
CA PRO A 14 -21.01 30.52 2.09
C PRO A 14 -20.07 30.83 3.27
N PHE A 15 -19.74 32.11 3.48
CA PHE A 15 -18.75 32.64 4.41
C PHE A 15 -19.36 33.62 5.43
N GLU A 16 -20.67 33.83 5.45
CA GLU A 16 -21.35 34.72 6.43
C GLU A 16 -21.26 34.19 7.88
N HIS A 17 -20.80 32.95 8.05
CA HIS A 17 -20.67 32.25 9.34
C HIS A 17 -19.24 31.79 9.69
N LEU A 18 -18.21 32.26 8.97
CA LEU A 18 -16.81 31.98 9.36
C LEU A 18 -16.49 32.73 10.67
N ASN A 19 -16.66 32.06 11.81
CA ASN A 19 -16.12 32.54 13.07
C ASN A 19 -14.59 32.38 13.06
N GLU A 20 -13.87 33.41 13.53
CA GLU A 20 -12.39 33.46 13.61
C GLU A 20 -11.77 32.37 14.51
N THR A 21 -12.56 31.50 15.15
CA THR A 21 -12.10 30.59 16.21
C THR A 21 -11.68 29.19 15.73
N ASP A 22 -12.00 28.80 14.50
CA ASP A 22 -11.89 27.39 14.08
C ASP A 22 -10.79 27.16 13.02
N LEU A 23 -10.11 28.22 12.60
CA LEU A 23 -9.12 28.22 11.52
C LEU A 23 -7.80 28.85 11.98
N SER A 24 -6.68 28.30 11.51
CA SER A 24 -5.38 28.96 11.68
C SER A 24 -5.34 30.33 10.98
N ALA A 25 -4.66 31.31 11.58
CA ALA A 25 -4.67 32.70 11.09
C ALA A 25 -4.13 32.86 9.65
N GLU A 26 -3.15 32.03 9.27
CA GLU A 26 -2.61 32.01 7.90
C GLU A 26 -3.61 31.40 6.91
N CYS A 27 -4.25 30.27 7.27
CA CYS A 27 -5.30 29.66 6.46
C CYS A 27 -6.48 30.63 6.28
N LEU A 28 -6.93 31.30 7.35
CA LEU A 28 -8.04 32.24 7.29
C LEU A 28 -7.76 33.37 6.29
N ARG A 29 -6.55 33.93 6.28
CA ARG A 29 -6.15 34.98 5.33
C ARG A 29 -6.20 34.50 3.88
N ASP A 30 -5.65 33.32 3.63
CA ASP A 30 -5.52 32.78 2.27
C ASP A 30 -6.90 32.32 1.73
N VAL A 31 -7.72 31.70 2.58
CA VAL A 31 -9.13 31.37 2.29
C VAL A 31 -9.98 32.62 2.07
N THR A 32 -9.73 33.70 2.80
CA THR A 32 -10.44 34.98 2.58
C THR A 32 -10.03 35.62 1.25
N THR A 33 -8.77 35.47 0.85
CA THR A 33 -8.28 35.93 -0.46
C THR A 33 -8.88 35.10 -1.59
N TYR A 34 -8.95 33.78 -1.40
CA TYR A 34 -9.61 32.86 -2.31
C TYR A 34 -11.10 33.22 -2.51
N SER A 35 -11.84 33.43 -1.42
CA SER A 35 -13.25 33.76 -1.46
C SER A 35 -13.52 35.13 -2.08
N ALA A 36 -12.74 36.15 -1.71
CA ALA A 36 -12.83 37.47 -2.30
C ALA A 36 -12.56 37.45 -3.81
N GLY A 37 -11.56 36.67 -4.26
CA GLY A 37 -11.27 36.47 -5.67
C GLY A 37 -12.42 35.79 -6.42
N LEU A 38 -13.04 34.77 -5.82
CA LEU A 38 -14.21 34.09 -6.39
C LEU A 38 -15.40 35.04 -6.56
N THR A 39 -15.71 35.83 -5.54
CA THR A 39 -16.80 36.82 -5.59
C THR A 39 -16.53 37.90 -6.63
N ALA A 40 -15.32 38.48 -6.62
CA ALA A 40 -14.93 39.50 -7.60
C ALA A 40 -15.00 38.98 -9.05
N PHE A 41 -14.55 37.74 -9.29
CA PHE A 41 -14.63 37.11 -10.61
C PHE A 41 -16.08 36.90 -11.03
N THR A 42 -16.91 36.30 -10.16
CA THR A 42 -18.29 35.93 -10.48
C THR A 42 -19.17 37.16 -10.72
N GLU A 43 -19.08 38.18 -9.88
CA GLU A 43 -19.81 39.45 -10.04
C GLU A 43 -19.41 40.15 -11.34
N THR A 44 -18.11 40.25 -11.62
CA THR A 44 -17.60 40.88 -12.84
C THR A 44 -18.03 40.10 -14.09
N PHE A 45 -17.97 38.76 -14.04
CA PHE A 45 -18.40 37.90 -15.14
C PHE A 45 -19.89 38.03 -15.43
N LEU A 46 -20.72 38.08 -14.39
CA LEU A 46 -22.16 38.30 -14.52
C LEU A 46 -22.47 39.68 -15.10
N ALA A 47 -21.78 40.73 -14.65
CA ALA A 47 -21.92 42.09 -15.18
C ALA A 47 -21.56 42.16 -16.68
N CYS A 48 -20.43 41.57 -17.06
CA CYS A 48 -20.04 41.44 -18.47
C CYS A 48 -21.09 40.72 -19.32
N ARG A 49 -21.65 39.62 -18.78
CA ARG A 49 -22.64 38.81 -19.47
C ARG A 49 -23.95 39.57 -19.66
N GLN A 50 -24.39 40.35 -18.67
CA GLN A 50 -25.59 41.19 -18.76
C GLN A 50 -25.43 42.31 -19.78
N ASN A 51 -24.24 42.92 -19.85
CA ASN A 51 -23.93 44.01 -20.78
C ASN A 51 -23.55 43.56 -22.19
N GLY A 52 -23.41 42.24 -22.43
CA GLY A 52 -23.02 41.67 -23.73
C GLY A 52 -21.58 41.94 -24.16
N SER A 53 -20.80 42.70 -23.37
CA SER A 53 -19.39 42.99 -23.59
C SER A 53 -18.70 43.32 -22.25
N CYS A 54 -17.39 43.05 -22.16
CA CYS A 54 -16.56 43.45 -21.03
C CYS A 54 -15.73 44.69 -21.38
N THR A 55 -15.60 45.61 -20.43
CA THR A 55 -14.60 46.69 -20.48
C THR A 55 -13.18 46.16 -20.22
N MET A 56 -12.14 46.92 -20.60
CA MET A 56 -10.74 46.53 -20.33
C MET A 56 -10.44 46.39 -18.82
N GLU A 57 -11.06 47.20 -17.97
CA GLU A 57 -10.94 47.08 -16.51
C GLU A 57 -11.55 45.78 -15.99
N GLN A 58 -12.75 45.43 -16.47
CA GLN A 58 -13.40 44.17 -16.11
C GLN A 58 -12.59 42.96 -16.60
N GLN A 59 -11.98 43.03 -17.79
CA GLN A 59 -11.10 41.96 -18.28
C GLN A 59 -9.87 41.77 -17.38
N LYS A 60 -9.29 42.87 -16.87
CA LYS A 60 -8.17 42.82 -15.94
C LYS A 60 -8.57 42.14 -14.62
N VAL A 61 -9.71 42.52 -14.04
CA VAL A 61 -10.24 41.90 -12.82
C VAL A 61 -10.51 40.40 -13.01
N LEU A 62 -11.05 40.00 -14.16
CA LEU A 62 -11.25 38.59 -14.49
C LEU A 62 -9.93 37.81 -14.59
N GLN A 63 -8.90 38.40 -15.21
CA GLN A 63 -7.58 37.77 -15.32
C GLN A 63 -6.87 37.67 -13.97
N GLU A 64 -6.94 38.70 -13.13
CA GLU A 64 -6.30 38.71 -11.80
C GLU A 64 -6.94 37.69 -10.85
N ASN A 65 -8.24 37.41 -10.98
CA ASN A 65 -8.99 36.50 -10.10
C ASN A 65 -9.27 35.12 -10.71
N ILE A 66 -8.70 34.81 -11.87
CA ILE A 66 -8.94 33.52 -12.56
C ILE A 66 -8.45 32.32 -11.74
N PHE A 67 -7.45 32.50 -10.88
CA PHE A 67 -6.89 31.44 -10.02
C PHE A 67 -7.96 30.78 -9.14
N ALA A 68 -8.93 31.56 -8.64
CA ALA A 68 -10.01 31.03 -7.81
C ALA A 68 -10.91 30.07 -8.58
N ILE A 69 -11.16 30.36 -9.86
CA ILE A 69 -11.91 29.48 -10.75
C ILE A 69 -11.10 28.24 -11.13
N GLN A 70 -9.79 28.39 -11.35
CA GLN A 70 -8.91 27.26 -11.64
C GLN A 70 -8.84 26.28 -10.47
N GLN A 71 -8.85 26.76 -9.21
CA GLN A 71 -8.93 25.89 -8.04
C GLN A 71 -10.25 25.09 -7.98
N ILE A 72 -11.38 25.73 -8.30
CA ILE A 72 -12.69 25.04 -8.37
C ILE A 72 -12.69 24.02 -9.50
N ASP A 73 -12.16 24.38 -10.66
CA ASP A 73 -12.13 23.50 -11.83
C ASP A 73 -11.26 22.27 -11.61
N ALA A 74 -10.14 22.44 -10.92
CA ALA A 74 -9.23 21.37 -10.52
C ALA A 74 -9.79 20.48 -9.39
N SER A 75 -10.78 20.94 -8.63
CA SER A 75 -11.41 20.17 -7.57
C SER A 75 -12.34 19.08 -8.12
N GLY A 76 -12.59 18.06 -7.30
CA GLY A 76 -13.50 16.96 -7.58
C GLY A 76 -14.93 17.47 -7.76
N LYS A 77 -15.56 17.06 -8.86
CA LYS A 77 -16.96 17.35 -9.19
C LYS A 77 -17.85 16.19 -8.74
N ILE A 78 -19.17 16.33 -8.79
CA ILE A 78 -20.06 15.17 -8.59
C ILE A 78 -19.73 14.11 -9.65
N PRO A 79 -19.30 12.90 -9.27
CA PRO A 79 -18.90 11.90 -10.24
C PRO A 79 -20.10 11.38 -11.03
N SER A 80 -19.89 11.10 -12.31
CA SER A 80 -20.81 10.27 -13.07
C SER A 80 -20.85 8.86 -12.49
N GLY A 81 -21.96 8.13 -12.65
CA GLY A 81 -22.06 6.78 -12.10
C GLY A 81 -22.41 6.74 -10.61
N LEU A 82 -23.18 7.70 -10.10
CA LEU A 82 -23.73 7.67 -8.75
C LEU A 82 -24.56 6.39 -8.49
N LEU A 83 -25.31 5.93 -9.51
CA LEU A 83 -26.05 4.67 -9.45
C LEU A 83 -25.14 3.43 -9.47
N GLU A 84 -23.89 3.58 -9.94
CA GLU A 84 -22.84 2.56 -9.90
C GLU A 84 -21.99 2.66 -8.62
N LEU A 85 -22.41 3.50 -7.66
CA LEU A 85 -21.67 3.77 -6.43
C LEU A 85 -20.23 4.21 -6.72
N THR A 86 -20.06 5.24 -7.56
CA THR A 86 -18.77 5.89 -7.72
C THR A 86 -18.47 6.72 -6.47
N LEU A 87 -17.49 6.28 -5.69
CA LEU A 87 -17.20 6.83 -4.36
C LEU A 87 -16.09 7.88 -4.37
N VAL A 88 -15.22 7.84 -5.36
CA VAL A 88 -14.05 8.71 -5.43
C VAL A 88 -14.21 9.70 -6.58
N SER A 89 -14.07 10.98 -6.28
CA SER A 89 -13.99 12.05 -7.28
C SER A 89 -12.67 12.79 -7.16
N SER A 90 -11.72 12.44 -8.03
CA SER A 90 -10.35 12.91 -7.94
C SER A 90 -10.10 14.31 -8.55
N GLY A 91 -11.00 14.88 -9.34
CA GLY A 91 -10.68 16.15 -10.03
C GLY A 91 -9.36 16.05 -10.82
N SER A 92 -8.57 17.14 -10.86
CA SER A 92 -7.30 17.21 -11.57
C SER A 92 -6.15 17.68 -10.66
N TYR A 93 -5.34 16.73 -10.22
CA TYR A 93 -4.14 17.00 -9.41
C TYR A 93 -3.16 17.94 -10.13
N SER A 94 -2.89 17.68 -11.42
CA SER A 94 -1.94 18.48 -12.21
C SER A 94 -2.41 19.91 -12.42
N GLU A 95 -3.72 20.14 -12.57
CA GLU A 95 -4.26 21.50 -12.69
C GLU A 95 -4.19 22.23 -11.36
N CYS A 96 -4.53 21.55 -10.24
CA CYS A 96 -4.43 22.16 -8.91
C CYS A 96 -2.99 22.62 -8.62
N MET A 97 -2.00 21.75 -8.83
CA MET A 97 -0.59 22.09 -8.58
C MET A 97 -0.02 23.13 -9.58
N ALA A 98 -0.70 23.37 -10.70
CA ALA A 98 -0.30 24.37 -11.70
C ALA A 98 -0.94 25.75 -11.48
N VAL A 99 -1.88 25.90 -10.52
CA VAL A 99 -2.53 27.17 -10.24
C VAL A 99 -1.51 28.19 -9.71
N ILE A 100 -1.49 29.37 -10.33
CA ILE A 100 -0.70 30.51 -9.89
C ILE A 100 -1.62 31.42 -9.08
N ALA A 101 -1.60 31.26 -7.75
CA ALA A 101 -2.35 32.08 -6.80
C ALA A 101 -1.39 32.96 -5.96
N PRO A 102 -1.92 33.97 -5.22
CA PRO A 102 -1.12 34.77 -4.28
C PRO A 102 -0.51 33.95 -3.11
N TYR A 103 -0.98 32.72 -2.93
CA TYR A 103 -0.52 31.74 -1.94
C TYR A 103 -0.18 30.41 -2.66
N GLN A 104 0.50 29.51 -1.95
CA GLN A 104 0.72 28.15 -2.45
C GLN A 104 -0.54 27.30 -2.25
N VAL A 105 -0.78 26.38 -3.17
CA VAL A 105 -1.93 25.48 -3.15
C VAL A 105 -1.50 24.05 -2.87
N GLN A 106 -2.40 23.28 -2.30
CA GLN A 106 -2.28 21.86 -2.04
C GLN A 106 -3.54 21.13 -2.50
N TYR A 107 -3.38 19.85 -2.81
CA TYR A 107 -4.44 18.98 -3.27
C TYR A 107 -4.77 17.96 -2.19
N CYS A 108 -6.04 17.85 -1.82
CA CYS A 108 -6.49 17.01 -0.70
C CYS A 108 -7.72 16.21 -1.06
N TYR A 109 -7.92 15.05 -0.43
CA TYR A 109 -9.20 14.34 -0.45
C TYR A 109 -9.97 14.61 0.84
N VAL A 110 -11.27 14.82 0.71
CA VAL A 110 -12.18 15.06 1.83
C VAL A 110 -13.15 13.89 1.91
N ASP A 111 -13.26 13.34 3.10
CA ASP A 111 -14.13 12.23 3.44
C ASP A 111 -15.53 12.76 3.80
N VAL A 112 -16.54 12.18 3.16
CA VAL A 112 -17.93 12.60 3.29
C VAL A 112 -18.75 11.49 3.95
N ALA A 113 -19.30 11.76 5.12
CA ALA A 113 -20.36 10.95 5.69
C ALA A 113 -21.70 11.39 5.10
N ILE A 114 -22.33 10.49 4.36
CA ILE A 114 -23.74 10.64 3.99
C ILE A 114 -24.54 9.89 5.04
N ASN A 115 -25.44 10.58 5.74
CA ASN A 115 -26.32 9.98 6.75
C ASN A 115 -27.46 9.17 6.09
N MET A 116 -27.10 8.32 5.13
CA MET A 116 -27.97 7.36 4.49
C MET A 116 -27.72 6.03 5.16
N THR A 117 -28.78 5.41 5.69
CA THR A 117 -28.76 3.99 6.02
C THR A 117 -28.40 3.22 4.75
N GLY A 118 -27.13 2.84 4.61
CA GLY A 118 -26.63 2.14 3.43
C GLY A 118 -27.43 0.85 3.17
N PRO A 119 -27.46 0.37 1.92
CA PRO A 119 -28.15 -0.88 1.58
C PRO A 119 -27.55 -2.12 2.26
N ILE A 120 -26.34 -2.01 2.83
CA ILE A 120 -25.63 -3.09 3.51
C ILE A 120 -25.41 -2.68 4.98
N PRO A 121 -26.06 -3.35 5.94
CA PRO A 121 -25.82 -3.11 7.36
C PRO A 121 -24.35 -3.37 7.73
N GLY A 122 -23.67 -2.38 8.31
CA GLY A 122 -22.32 -2.52 8.85
C GLY A 122 -21.16 -2.17 7.91
N VAL A 123 -21.42 -1.71 6.68
CA VAL A 123 -20.39 -1.17 5.78
C VAL A 123 -20.58 0.34 5.64
N GLU A 124 -19.73 1.12 6.31
CA GLU A 124 -19.66 2.56 6.12
C GLU A 124 -18.99 2.86 4.78
N VAL A 125 -19.80 3.27 3.82
CA VAL A 125 -19.32 3.74 2.52
C VAL A 125 -19.10 5.24 2.64
N VAL A 126 -17.85 5.68 2.59
CA VAL A 126 -17.45 7.08 2.74
C VAL A 126 -16.95 7.60 1.39
N PRO A 127 -17.79 8.33 0.63
CA PRO A 127 -17.33 9.00 -0.58
C PRO A 127 -16.20 9.99 -0.30
N LYS A 128 -15.27 10.08 -1.24
CA LYS A 128 -14.13 11.00 -1.18
C LYS A 128 -14.16 11.97 -2.35
N PHE A 129 -13.97 13.25 -2.06
CA PHE A 129 -13.87 14.30 -3.08
C PHE A 129 -12.56 15.03 -2.95
N ALA A 130 -11.87 15.21 -4.08
CA ALA A 130 -10.68 16.03 -4.12
C ALA A 130 -11.03 17.51 -4.02
N VAL A 131 -10.22 18.29 -3.31
CA VAL A 131 -10.32 19.74 -3.20
C VAL A 131 -8.94 20.38 -3.40
N CYS A 132 -8.92 21.52 -4.07
CA CYS A 132 -7.72 22.34 -4.25
C CYS A 132 -7.76 23.54 -3.30
N MET A 133 -7.03 23.45 -2.19
CA MET A 133 -7.06 24.43 -1.10
C MET A 133 -5.69 25.09 -0.89
N PRO A 134 -5.61 26.23 -0.19
CA PRO A 134 -4.33 26.82 0.19
C PRO A 134 -3.47 25.87 1.04
N GLU A 135 -2.15 25.86 0.83
CA GLU A 135 -1.18 25.05 1.58
C GLU A 135 -1.08 25.44 3.07
N SER A 136 -1.49 26.65 3.41
CA SER A 136 -1.52 27.16 4.79
C SER A 136 -2.59 26.49 5.67
N CYS A 137 -3.56 25.80 5.08
CA CYS A 137 -4.63 25.12 5.81
C CYS A 137 -4.23 23.70 6.22
N THR A 138 -4.52 23.33 7.47
CA THR A 138 -4.36 21.96 7.95
C THR A 138 -5.54 21.06 7.54
N ASP A 139 -5.40 19.74 7.69
CA ASP A 139 -6.48 18.78 7.41
C ASP A 139 -7.76 19.09 8.24
N GLU A 140 -7.59 19.55 9.49
CA GLU A 140 -8.69 19.95 10.37
C GLU A 140 -9.33 21.28 9.91
N ASP A 141 -8.50 22.28 9.55
CA ASP A 141 -8.94 23.57 9.03
C ASP A 141 -9.84 23.40 7.79
N ILE A 142 -9.45 22.52 6.85
CA ILE A 142 -10.21 22.26 5.62
C ILE A 142 -11.56 21.61 5.93
N THR A 143 -11.57 20.65 6.85
CA THR A 143 -12.80 19.95 7.26
C THR A 143 -13.79 20.91 7.92
N ASN A 144 -13.31 21.76 8.83
CA ASN A 144 -14.12 22.79 9.49
C ASN A 144 -14.64 23.82 8.50
N PHE A 145 -13.79 24.28 7.58
CA PHE A 145 -14.16 25.21 6.52
C PHE A 145 -15.29 24.65 5.64
N LEU A 146 -15.17 23.41 5.18
CA LEU A 146 -16.18 22.79 4.32
C LEU A 146 -17.50 22.55 5.05
N ASN A 147 -17.46 22.17 6.33
CA ASN A 147 -18.66 22.05 7.17
C ASN A 147 -19.33 23.42 7.40
N SER A 148 -18.57 24.50 7.55
CA SER A 148 -19.13 25.85 7.70
C SER A 148 -19.75 26.39 6.41
N ALA A 149 -19.20 25.99 5.25
CA ALA A 149 -19.70 26.35 3.93
C ALA A 149 -20.87 25.46 3.46
N ASN A 150 -21.14 24.37 4.18
CA ASN A 150 -22.19 23.42 3.82
C ASN A 150 -23.57 24.02 4.09
N PRO A 151 -24.46 24.12 3.08
CA PRO A 151 -25.83 24.53 3.31
C PRO A 151 -26.50 23.57 4.29
N GLN A 152 -27.20 24.11 5.30
CA GLN A 152 -27.97 23.31 6.28
C GLN A 152 -29.03 22.37 5.66
N GLU A 153 -29.32 22.51 4.37
CA GLU A 153 -30.24 21.65 3.61
C GLU A 153 -29.59 20.38 3.04
N LEU A 154 -28.26 20.28 3.03
CA LEU A 154 -27.53 19.11 2.51
C LEU A 154 -27.26 18.11 3.65
N LEU A 155 -27.73 16.86 3.52
CA LEU A 155 -27.52 15.76 4.50
C LEU A 155 -26.11 15.17 4.43
N ILE A 156 -25.09 16.03 4.35
CA ILE A 156 -23.69 15.70 4.11
C ILE A 156 -22.88 16.24 5.28
N GLU A 157 -22.03 15.41 5.88
CA GLU A 157 -21.08 15.84 6.92
C GLU A 157 -19.66 15.51 6.45
N PHE A 158 -18.75 16.48 6.53
CA PHE A 158 -17.33 16.23 6.22
C PHE A 158 -16.65 15.73 7.49
N THR A 159 -16.09 14.52 7.45
CA THR A 159 -15.55 13.83 8.64
C THR A 159 -14.04 13.90 8.74
N GLY A 160 -13.34 14.13 7.64
CA GLY A 160 -11.89 14.24 7.62
C GLY A 160 -11.35 14.70 6.28
N THR A 161 -10.09 15.14 6.30
CA THR A 161 -9.34 15.53 5.10
C THR A 161 -7.98 14.85 5.12
N ASN A 162 -7.47 14.50 3.95
CA ASN A 162 -6.15 13.89 3.80
C ASN A 162 -5.43 14.50 2.60
N CYS A 163 -4.49 15.40 2.86
CA CYS A 163 -3.75 16.13 1.84
C CYS A 163 -2.57 15.35 1.24
N VAL A 164 -2.32 15.58 -0.06
CA VAL A 164 -1.13 15.07 -0.76
C VAL A 164 0.06 15.97 -0.41
N PRO A 165 1.18 15.42 0.08
CA PRO A 165 2.35 16.23 0.44
C PRO A 165 2.94 16.92 -0.81
N THR A 166 2.95 18.25 -0.79
CA THR A 166 3.46 19.13 -1.87
C THR A 166 4.99 19.12 -1.94
N ARG A 167 5.67 19.02 -0.79
CA ARG A 167 7.12 19.01 -0.67
C ARG A 167 7.59 17.98 0.35
N ASN A 168 8.26 16.95 -0.15
CA ASN A 168 8.98 16.02 0.69
C ASN A 168 10.46 16.39 0.76
N SER A 169 10.95 16.70 1.95
CA SER A 169 12.39 16.80 2.19
C SER A 169 13.00 15.41 2.31
N TYR A 170 14.14 15.17 1.65
CA TYR A 170 14.86 13.91 1.74
C TYR A 170 15.66 13.82 3.06
N PRO A 171 15.26 12.96 4.02
CA PRO A 171 16.03 12.80 5.25
C PRO A 171 17.37 12.12 4.98
N ALA A 172 18.33 12.22 5.90
CA ALA A 172 19.61 11.52 5.78
C ALA A 172 19.46 9.99 5.58
N SER A 173 18.42 9.39 6.19
CA SER A 173 18.10 7.97 6.02
C SER A 173 17.77 7.58 4.57
N PHE A 174 17.18 8.50 3.79
CA PHE A 174 16.92 8.29 2.36
C PHE A 174 18.23 8.15 1.59
N TRP A 175 19.15 9.11 1.74
CA TRP A 175 20.43 9.08 1.05
C TRP A 175 21.29 7.88 1.43
N ILE A 176 21.28 7.48 2.71
CA ILE A 176 21.95 6.28 3.18
C ILE A 176 21.39 5.04 2.48
N PHE A 177 20.06 4.88 2.48
CA PHE A 177 19.41 3.72 1.85
C PHE A 177 19.65 3.67 0.34
N MET A 178 19.51 4.80 -0.36
CA MET A 178 19.76 4.90 -1.79
C MET A 178 21.22 4.60 -2.14
N THR A 179 22.17 5.03 -1.31
CA THR A 179 23.60 4.71 -1.50
C THR A 179 23.86 3.22 -1.34
N VAL A 180 23.27 2.57 -0.32
CA VAL A 180 23.38 1.12 -0.13
C VAL A 180 22.76 0.36 -1.30
N LEU A 181 21.59 0.78 -1.78
CA LEU A 181 20.92 0.15 -2.93
C LEU A 181 21.74 0.32 -4.21
N ALA A 182 22.26 1.52 -4.46
CA ALA A 182 23.15 1.80 -5.60
C ALA A 182 24.42 0.94 -5.53
N PHE A 183 25.01 0.77 -4.33
CA PHE A 183 26.14 -0.11 -4.12
C PHE A 183 25.79 -1.57 -4.46
N LEU A 184 24.67 -2.10 -3.96
CA LEU A 184 24.23 -3.48 -4.26
C LEU A 184 23.97 -3.69 -5.75
N ILE A 185 23.33 -2.73 -6.42
CA ILE A 185 23.09 -2.78 -7.87
C ILE A 185 24.42 -2.74 -8.64
N SER A 186 25.34 -1.84 -8.27
CA SER A 186 26.66 -1.77 -8.90
C SER A 186 27.45 -3.07 -8.71
N TRP A 187 27.38 -3.67 -7.52
CA TRP A 187 28.00 -4.96 -7.21
C TRP A 187 27.43 -6.09 -8.07
N LEU A 188 26.10 -6.14 -8.24
CA LEU A 188 25.42 -7.09 -9.12
C LEU A 188 25.84 -6.93 -10.58
N ILE A 189 25.95 -5.69 -11.08
CA ILE A 189 26.40 -5.42 -12.46
C ILE A 189 27.84 -5.87 -12.63
N ILE A 190 28.75 -5.51 -11.72
CA ILE A 190 30.15 -5.91 -11.76
C ILE A 190 30.28 -7.44 -11.73
N ALA A 191 29.57 -8.10 -10.82
CA ALA A 191 29.57 -9.57 -10.72
C ALA A 191 29.11 -10.22 -12.02
N THR A 192 28.06 -9.68 -12.66
CA THR A 192 27.49 -10.20 -13.90
C THR A 192 28.43 -10.00 -15.09
N VAL A 193 29.07 -8.83 -15.20
CA VAL A 193 30.05 -8.55 -16.26
C VAL A 193 31.28 -9.43 -16.12
N VAL A 194 31.80 -9.57 -14.89
CA VAL A 194 32.96 -10.45 -14.62
C VAL A 194 32.63 -11.90 -14.95
N ASP A 195 31.46 -12.39 -14.56
CA ASP A 195 31.01 -13.74 -14.89
C ASP A 195 30.91 -13.98 -16.39
N TYR A 196 30.25 -13.07 -17.11
CA TYR A 196 30.12 -13.15 -18.57
C TYR A 196 31.48 -13.19 -19.28
N VAL A 197 32.40 -12.30 -18.89
CA VAL A 197 33.76 -12.27 -19.47
C VAL A 197 34.54 -13.51 -19.08
N TRP A 198 34.41 -13.98 -17.84
CA TRP A 198 35.12 -15.15 -17.35
C TRP A 198 34.68 -16.42 -18.09
N GLN A 199 33.38 -16.63 -18.25
CA GLN A 199 32.86 -17.77 -19.00
C GLN A 199 33.27 -17.74 -20.47
N ASN A 200 33.36 -16.56 -21.09
CA ASN A 200 33.70 -16.49 -22.51
C ASN A 200 35.22 -16.54 -22.78
N ARG A 201 36.09 -16.17 -21.83
CA ARG A 201 37.55 -16.09 -22.04
C ARG A 201 38.41 -17.04 -21.21
N TYR A 202 37.90 -17.57 -20.09
CA TYR A 202 38.70 -18.26 -19.08
C TYR A 202 38.05 -19.55 -18.55
N MET A 203 37.23 -20.23 -19.38
CA MET A 203 36.51 -21.47 -19.03
C MET A 203 37.36 -22.53 -18.31
N ASP A 204 38.65 -22.65 -18.66
CA ASP A 204 39.55 -23.70 -18.13
C ASP A 204 40.41 -23.26 -16.93
N LYS A 205 40.23 -22.06 -16.37
CA LYS A 205 41.04 -21.57 -15.24
C LYS A 205 40.34 -21.70 -13.89
N GLU A 206 41.08 -22.19 -12.89
CA GLU A 206 40.61 -22.21 -11.51
C GLU A 206 40.31 -20.80 -10.98
N GLN A 207 39.21 -20.69 -10.25
CA GLN A 207 38.75 -19.44 -9.66
C GLN A 207 39.36 -19.20 -8.29
N ASN A 208 39.92 -18.02 -8.07
CA ASN A 208 40.30 -17.58 -6.73
C ASN A 208 39.05 -17.42 -5.83
N LYS A 209 39.21 -17.61 -4.51
CA LYS A 209 38.10 -17.50 -3.54
C LYS A 209 37.34 -16.17 -3.65
N ALA A 210 38.04 -15.06 -3.87
CA ALA A 210 37.42 -13.73 -4.04
C ALA A 210 36.55 -13.65 -5.31
N VAL A 211 37.03 -14.21 -6.42
CA VAL A 211 36.27 -14.30 -7.68
C VAL A 211 35.03 -15.16 -7.46
N ARG A 212 35.15 -16.30 -6.77
CA ARG A 212 34.01 -17.17 -6.46
C ARG A 212 32.94 -16.49 -5.62
N ILE A 213 33.33 -15.66 -4.64
CA ILE A 213 32.38 -14.86 -3.84
C ILE A 213 31.68 -13.82 -4.72
N LEU A 214 32.41 -13.12 -5.59
CA LEU A 214 31.84 -12.13 -6.51
C LEU A 214 30.85 -12.78 -7.48
N LEU A 215 31.22 -13.90 -8.10
CA LEU A 215 30.40 -14.64 -9.06
C LEU A 215 29.12 -15.22 -8.43
N ALA A 216 29.09 -15.43 -7.11
CA ALA A 216 27.88 -15.85 -6.41
C ALA A 216 26.72 -14.86 -6.55
N TYR A 217 27.00 -13.60 -6.90
CA TYR A 217 26.00 -12.54 -7.13
C TYR A 217 25.72 -12.28 -8.61
N SER A 218 26.32 -13.03 -9.54
CA SER A 218 26.09 -12.84 -10.97
C SER A 218 24.65 -13.16 -11.35
N ILE A 219 24.00 -12.24 -12.07
CA ILE A 219 22.66 -12.46 -12.63
C ILE A 219 22.72 -13.46 -13.79
N TYR A 220 23.84 -13.53 -14.52
CA TYR A 220 23.99 -14.43 -15.68
C TYR A 220 23.95 -15.91 -15.27
N SER A 221 24.85 -16.33 -14.38
CA SER A 221 24.89 -17.71 -13.87
C SER A 221 23.67 -18.05 -13.02
N ASN A 222 23.29 -17.21 -12.05
CA ASN A 222 22.14 -17.50 -11.20
C ASN A 222 20.82 -17.45 -11.98
N GLY A 223 20.69 -16.56 -12.96
CA GLY A 223 19.52 -16.48 -13.83
C GLY A 223 19.36 -17.73 -14.69
N SER A 224 20.44 -18.26 -15.27
CA SER A 224 20.38 -19.53 -16.01
C SER A 224 20.00 -20.71 -15.11
N LEU A 225 20.41 -20.71 -13.83
CA LEU A 225 19.99 -21.70 -12.84
C LEU A 225 18.50 -21.55 -12.46
N LEU A 226 18.03 -20.32 -12.24
CA LEU A 226 16.65 -20.01 -11.85
C LEU A 226 15.65 -20.29 -12.97
N LEU A 227 16.03 -20.03 -14.22
CA LEU A 227 15.21 -20.25 -15.41
C LEU A 227 15.39 -21.65 -16.01
N ASN A 228 16.14 -22.53 -15.34
CA ASN A 228 16.36 -23.88 -15.82
C ASN A 228 15.08 -24.72 -15.70
N VAL A 229 14.52 -25.13 -16.84
CA VAL A 229 13.34 -26.00 -16.94
C VAL A 229 13.70 -27.49 -17.12
N SER A 230 14.97 -27.85 -16.95
CA SER A 230 15.42 -29.24 -16.99
C SER A 230 14.67 -30.09 -15.95
N PRO A 231 14.48 -31.40 -16.21
CA PRO A 231 13.83 -32.29 -15.27
C PRO A 231 14.51 -32.21 -13.89
N PRO A 232 13.73 -32.12 -12.80
CA PRO A 232 14.29 -31.96 -11.46
C PRO A 232 15.14 -33.17 -11.09
N LYS A 233 16.19 -32.94 -10.30
CA LYS A 233 17.09 -33.98 -9.80
C LYS A 233 16.31 -35.08 -9.08
N GLU A 234 16.83 -36.31 -9.16
CA GLU A 234 16.23 -37.47 -8.51
C GLU A 234 16.00 -37.24 -7.02
N GLY A 235 14.82 -37.65 -6.53
CA GLY A 235 14.41 -37.44 -5.14
C GLY A 235 13.88 -36.03 -4.84
N THR A 236 13.50 -35.26 -5.86
CA THR A 236 12.65 -34.06 -5.72
C THR A 236 11.18 -34.46 -5.86
N LEU A 237 10.32 -33.98 -4.96
CA LEU A 237 8.88 -34.26 -4.98
C LEU A 237 8.19 -33.40 -6.04
N LYS A 238 7.96 -33.97 -7.24
CA LYS A 238 7.39 -33.25 -8.41
C LYS A 238 6.00 -32.66 -8.13
N SER A 239 5.15 -33.37 -7.40
CA SER A 239 3.79 -32.93 -7.06
C SER A 239 3.75 -31.62 -6.28
N LEU A 240 4.79 -31.30 -5.50
CA LEU A 240 4.84 -30.04 -4.75
C LEU A 240 4.92 -28.83 -5.67
N ALA A 241 5.50 -28.96 -6.87
CA ALA A 241 5.52 -27.88 -7.84
C ALA A 241 4.11 -27.54 -8.34
N SER A 242 3.28 -28.56 -8.61
CA SER A 242 1.88 -28.38 -9.00
C SER A 242 1.05 -27.70 -7.91
N ILE A 243 1.22 -28.13 -6.65
CA ILE A 243 0.53 -27.52 -5.50
C ILE A 243 0.94 -26.05 -5.39
N ARG A 244 2.24 -25.72 -5.45
CA ARG A 244 2.72 -24.33 -5.42
C ARG A 244 2.12 -23.47 -6.52
N PHE A 245 2.01 -24.00 -7.74
CA PHE A 245 1.45 -23.27 -8.86
C PHE A 245 -0.03 -22.91 -8.63
N ILE A 246 -0.84 -23.89 -8.21
CA ILE A 246 -2.26 -23.69 -7.93
C ILE A 246 -2.44 -22.70 -6.77
N SER A 247 -1.72 -22.89 -5.67
CA SER A 247 -1.79 -22.00 -4.51
C SER A 247 -1.33 -20.58 -4.81
N MET A 248 -0.23 -20.40 -5.56
CA MET A 248 0.25 -19.07 -5.94
C MET A 248 -0.76 -18.36 -6.85
N THR A 249 -1.36 -19.09 -7.79
CA THR A 249 -2.41 -18.52 -8.67
C THR A 249 -3.63 -18.09 -7.84
N TRP A 250 -4.01 -18.87 -6.82
CA TRP A 250 -5.09 -18.52 -5.91
C TRP A 250 -4.77 -17.27 -5.08
N VAL A 251 -3.56 -17.16 -4.52
CA VAL A 251 -3.09 -15.94 -3.81
C VAL A 251 -3.16 -14.71 -4.72
N VAL A 252 -2.66 -14.83 -5.95
CA VAL A 252 -2.66 -13.73 -6.94
C VAL A 252 -4.10 -13.31 -7.28
N ALA A 253 -4.99 -14.28 -7.55
CA ALA A 253 -6.40 -13.99 -7.81
C ALA A 253 -7.08 -13.28 -6.63
N GLY A 254 -6.79 -13.72 -5.39
CA GLY A 254 -7.30 -13.08 -4.17
C GLY A 254 -6.86 -11.63 -4.03
N HIS A 255 -5.58 -11.34 -4.22
CA HIS A 255 -5.05 -9.97 -4.14
C HIS A 255 -5.57 -9.06 -5.27
N VAL A 256 -5.74 -9.59 -6.48
CA VAL A 256 -6.33 -8.82 -7.58
C VAL A 256 -7.77 -8.42 -7.25
N LEU A 257 -8.61 -9.37 -6.82
CA LEU A 257 -10.01 -9.03 -6.46
C LEU A 257 -10.11 -8.15 -5.22
N MET A 258 -9.21 -8.31 -4.24
CA MET A 258 -9.12 -7.41 -3.09
C MET A 258 -8.75 -5.98 -3.53
N GLN A 259 -7.86 -5.84 -4.52
CA GLN A 259 -7.53 -4.55 -5.10
C GLN A 259 -8.70 -3.98 -5.91
N ASP A 260 -9.44 -4.80 -6.65
CA ASP A 260 -10.64 -4.36 -7.37
C ASP A 260 -11.74 -3.85 -6.42
N ALA A 261 -11.77 -4.35 -5.17
CA ALA A 261 -12.66 -3.81 -4.13
C ALA A 261 -12.29 -2.38 -3.69
N SER A 262 -11.11 -1.88 -4.06
CA SER A 262 -10.70 -0.48 -3.92
C SER A 262 -10.93 0.36 -5.20
N SER A 263 -11.65 -0.19 -6.18
CA SER A 263 -12.07 0.55 -7.38
C SER A 263 -12.88 1.80 -7.00
N ASP A 264 -12.73 2.86 -7.78
CA ASP A 264 -13.51 4.10 -7.64
C ASP A 264 -15.01 3.84 -7.78
N THR A 265 -15.41 2.79 -8.53
CA THR A 265 -16.79 2.29 -8.67
C THR A 265 -17.01 0.99 -7.92
N PHE A 266 -17.97 1.00 -6.98
CA PHE A 266 -18.21 -0.14 -6.10
C PHE A 266 -19.32 -1.09 -6.61
N ALA A 267 -20.30 -0.63 -7.38
CA ALA A 267 -21.41 -1.50 -7.82
C ALA A 267 -20.99 -2.71 -8.69
N PRO A 268 -20.02 -2.60 -9.63
CA PRO A 268 -19.54 -3.77 -10.36
C PRO A 268 -18.92 -4.83 -9.43
N VAL A 269 -18.27 -4.40 -8.34
CA VAL A 269 -17.71 -5.30 -7.32
C VAL A 269 -18.81 -6.09 -6.60
N LEU A 270 -19.93 -5.44 -6.30
CA LEU A 270 -21.10 -6.12 -5.72
C LEU A 270 -21.69 -7.17 -6.67
N ASN A 271 -21.62 -6.92 -7.99
CA ASN A 271 -22.13 -7.85 -9.01
C ASN A 271 -21.18 -9.02 -9.32
N LEU A 272 -19.92 -8.98 -8.86
CA LEU A 272 -18.98 -10.11 -8.93
C LEU A 272 -19.37 -11.28 -8.01
N TRP A 273 -20.45 -11.18 -7.24
CA TRP A 273 -20.91 -12.20 -6.30
C TRP A 273 -21.48 -13.44 -7.01
N ASN A 274 -20.60 -14.39 -7.34
CA ASN A 274 -20.95 -15.81 -7.47
C ASN A 274 -20.64 -16.51 -6.13
N PRO A 275 -21.61 -17.13 -5.45
CA PRO A 275 -21.43 -17.60 -4.09
C PRO A 275 -20.34 -18.66 -3.93
N LEU A 276 -20.03 -19.44 -4.97
CA LEU A 276 -18.99 -20.47 -4.87
C LEU A 276 -17.59 -19.93 -5.22
N LEU A 277 -17.46 -19.27 -6.38
CA LEU A 277 -16.16 -18.76 -6.85
C LEU A 277 -15.71 -17.56 -6.03
N SER A 278 -16.60 -16.62 -5.73
CA SER A 278 -16.27 -15.42 -4.96
C SER A 278 -15.93 -15.78 -3.52
N THR A 279 -16.64 -16.72 -2.88
CA THR A 279 -16.26 -17.21 -1.53
C THR A 279 -14.89 -17.88 -1.55
N THR A 280 -14.59 -18.69 -2.56
CA THR A 280 -13.28 -19.35 -2.68
C THR A 280 -12.16 -18.33 -2.83
N ILE A 281 -12.34 -17.29 -3.66
CA ILE A 281 -11.30 -16.28 -3.89
C ILE A 281 -11.19 -15.29 -2.73
N LEU A 282 -12.30 -14.87 -2.12
CA LEU A 282 -12.30 -13.99 -0.94
C LEU A 282 -11.68 -14.66 0.28
N ASN A 283 -11.78 -15.98 0.40
CA ASN A 283 -11.08 -16.77 1.42
C ASN A 283 -9.66 -17.20 0.99
N ALA A 284 -8.95 -16.36 0.22
CA ALA A 284 -7.59 -16.65 -0.24
C ALA A 284 -6.60 -16.92 0.90
N PHE A 285 -6.89 -16.57 2.16
CA PHE A 285 -6.06 -16.93 3.32
C PHE A 285 -5.81 -18.44 3.42
N PHE A 286 -6.78 -19.30 3.10
CA PHE A 286 -6.58 -20.76 3.12
C PHE A 286 -5.56 -21.24 2.07
N SER A 287 -5.35 -20.49 1.00
CA SER A 287 -4.29 -20.81 0.04
C SER A 287 -2.90 -20.70 0.70
N VAL A 288 -2.73 -19.83 1.71
CA VAL A 288 -1.48 -19.68 2.47
C VAL A 288 -1.19 -20.92 3.32
N ASP A 289 -2.22 -21.59 3.84
CA ASP A 289 -2.07 -22.83 4.62
C ASP A 289 -1.36 -23.92 3.83
N THR A 290 -1.59 -23.96 2.52
CA THR A 290 -0.87 -24.89 1.64
C THR A 290 0.64 -24.64 1.68
N PHE A 291 1.09 -23.38 1.76
CA PHE A 291 2.51 -23.05 1.88
C PHE A 291 3.08 -23.45 3.24
N PHE A 292 2.32 -23.32 4.34
CA PHE A 292 2.73 -23.82 5.64
C PHE A 292 2.88 -25.34 5.64
N ILE A 293 1.94 -26.07 5.03
CA ILE A 293 2.02 -27.53 4.85
C ILE A 293 3.26 -27.90 4.03
N LEU A 294 3.49 -27.22 2.89
CA LEU A 294 4.67 -27.45 2.05
C LEU A 294 5.99 -27.20 2.79
N SER A 295 6.04 -26.16 3.64
CA SER A 295 7.18 -25.84 4.49
C SER A 295 7.47 -26.99 5.46
N GLY A 296 6.46 -27.45 6.19
CA GLY A 296 6.56 -28.59 7.12
C GLY A 296 6.95 -29.91 6.44
N ILE A 297 6.35 -30.22 5.28
CA ILE A 297 6.69 -31.41 4.48
C ILE A 297 8.16 -31.36 4.06
N LEU A 298 8.63 -30.23 3.53
CA LEU A 298 9.99 -30.13 3.01
C LEU A 298 11.03 -30.24 4.13
N VAL A 299 10.79 -29.57 5.25
CA VAL A 299 11.67 -29.64 6.43
C VAL A 299 11.75 -31.07 6.96
N SER A 300 10.61 -31.75 7.11
CA SER A 300 10.55 -33.13 7.58
C SER A 300 11.19 -34.11 6.59
N TYR A 301 10.87 -33.96 5.30
CA TYR A 301 11.38 -34.82 4.24
C TYR A 301 12.91 -34.74 4.15
N ILE A 302 13.49 -33.53 4.13
CA ILE A 302 14.94 -33.34 4.06
C ILE A 302 15.61 -33.92 5.32
N PHE A 303 15.03 -33.67 6.50
CA PHE A 303 15.55 -34.17 7.75
C PHE A 303 15.60 -35.72 7.77
N PHE A 304 14.48 -36.41 7.51
CA PHE A 304 14.46 -37.87 7.54
C PHE A 304 15.20 -38.53 6.37
N LYS A 305 15.24 -37.88 5.19
CA LYS A 305 16.04 -38.34 4.06
C LYS A 305 17.54 -38.35 4.36
N SER A 306 18.02 -37.42 5.19
CA SER A 306 19.41 -37.38 5.62
C SER A 306 19.82 -38.51 6.58
N LYS A 307 18.84 -39.29 7.10
CA LYS A 307 19.04 -40.38 8.08
C LYS A 307 19.96 -39.96 9.24
N PRO A 308 19.59 -38.93 10.02
CA PRO A 308 20.46 -38.36 11.03
C PRO A 308 20.72 -39.36 12.15
N THR A 309 21.98 -39.48 12.58
CA THR A 309 22.34 -40.29 13.74
C THR A 309 21.78 -39.68 15.03
N ALA A 310 21.42 -40.49 16.03
CA ALA A 310 20.92 -39.99 17.32
C ALA A 310 21.86 -38.97 17.99
N ARG A 311 23.18 -39.13 17.81
CA ARG A 311 24.19 -38.15 18.29
C ARG A 311 24.06 -36.79 17.59
N TYR A 312 23.74 -36.77 16.30
CA TYR A 312 23.54 -35.54 15.54
C TYR A 312 22.28 -34.81 16.02
N VAL A 313 21.17 -35.53 16.19
CA VAL A 313 19.89 -34.98 16.67
C VAL A 313 20.00 -34.40 18.09
N LYS A 314 20.78 -35.06 18.97
CA LYS A 314 20.99 -34.60 20.35
C LYS A 314 21.97 -33.42 20.48
N ASN A 315 22.68 -33.04 19.42
CA ASN A 315 23.64 -31.95 19.47
C ASN A 315 22.93 -30.59 19.37
N PRO A 316 22.97 -29.73 20.41
CA PRO A 316 22.29 -28.44 20.39
C PRO A 316 22.82 -27.49 19.30
N LEU A 317 24.09 -27.60 18.92
CA LEU A 317 24.69 -26.75 17.87
C LEU A 317 24.06 -26.97 16.50
N VAL A 318 23.54 -28.18 16.23
CA VAL A 318 22.83 -28.48 14.97
C VAL A 318 21.57 -27.64 14.87
N TRP A 319 20.81 -27.51 15.96
CA TRP A 319 19.57 -26.75 16.00
C TRP A 319 19.82 -25.24 16.02
N VAL A 320 20.89 -24.78 16.68
CA VAL A 320 21.33 -23.38 16.57
C VAL A 320 21.65 -23.04 15.11
N MET A 321 22.45 -23.88 14.43
CA MET A 321 22.79 -23.67 13.02
C MET A 321 21.58 -23.76 12.10
N PHE A 322 20.60 -24.62 12.41
CA PHE A 322 19.33 -24.72 11.70
C PHE A 322 18.57 -23.38 11.70
N TYR A 323 18.49 -22.71 12.85
CA TYR A 323 17.86 -21.39 12.95
C TYR A 323 18.69 -20.28 12.29
N VAL A 324 20.01 -20.26 12.52
CA VAL A 324 20.91 -19.24 11.95
C VAL A 324 20.87 -19.27 10.41
N HIS A 325 20.95 -20.45 9.81
CA HIS A 325 20.90 -20.58 8.34
C HIS A 325 19.60 -20.02 7.77
N ARG A 326 18.46 -20.26 8.43
CA ARG A 326 17.18 -19.74 7.96
C ARG A 326 17.06 -18.24 8.16
N TYR A 327 17.50 -17.72 9.31
CA TYR A 327 17.51 -16.29 9.60
C TYR A 327 18.34 -15.53 8.55
N VAL A 328 19.59 -15.94 8.33
CA VAL A 328 20.49 -15.32 7.33
C VAL A 328 19.94 -15.45 5.90
N ARG A 329 19.14 -16.47 5.61
CA ARG A 329 18.51 -16.65 4.29
C ARG A 329 17.33 -15.69 4.07
N LEU A 330 16.47 -15.51 5.07
CA LEU A 330 15.19 -14.80 4.91
C LEU A 330 15.27 -13.33 5.30
N THR A 331 16.05 -13.00 6.33
CA THR A 331 16.08 -11.66 6.92
C THR A 331 16.68 -10.61 5.99
N PRO A 332 17.81 -10.83 5.29
CA PRO A 332 18.36 -9.77 4.43
C PRO A 332 17.41 -9.32 3.31
N PRO A 333 16.78 -10.24 2.53
CA PRO A 333 15.81 -9.84 1.51
C PRO A 333 14.61 -9.07 2.08
N ILE A 334 14.00 -9.55 3.17
CA ILE A 334 12.82 -8.88 3.74
C ILE A 334 13.17 -7.53 4.34
N MET A 335 14.35 -7.38 4.96
CA MET A 335 14.77 -6.09 5.55
C MET A 335 15.11 -5.05 4.48
N VAL A 336 15.62 -5.45 3.32
CA VAL A 336 15.76 -4.53 2.17
C VAL A 336 14.39 -4.05 1.70
N PHE A 337 13.40 -4.96 1.63
CA PHE A 337 12.04 -4.62 1.21
C PHE A 337 11.33 -3.70 2.23
N ILE A 338 11.43 -4.01 3.52
CA ILE A 338 10.90 -3.16 4.60
C ILE A 338 11.60 -1.80 4.61
N GLY A 339 12.92 -1.78 4.41
CA GLY A 339 13.68 -0.54 4.28
C GLY A 339 13.19 0.33 3.12
N PHE A 340 12.93 -0.29 1.96
CA PHE A 340 12.32 0.39 0.83
C PHE A 340 10.96 0.99 1.21
N TYR A 341 10.08 0.23 1.84
CA TYR A 341 8.76 0.71 2.24
C TYR A 341 8.84 1.87 3.25
N VAL A 342 9.67 1.76 4.31
CA VAL A 342 9.87 2.84 5.31
C VAL A 342 10.38 4.13 4.67
N ILE A 343 11.33 4.02 3.74
CA ILE A 343 12.02 5.17 3.17
C ILE A 343 11.21 5.81 2.04
N MET A 344 10.52 5.00 1.25
CA MET A 344 9.78 5.46 0.08
C MET A 344 8.35 5.91 0.40
N ASP A 345 7.76 5.49 1.52
CA ASP A 345 6.39 5.83 1.94
C ASP A 345 6.01 7.31 1.72
N PRO A 346 6.80 8.31 2.15
CA PRO A 346 6.45 9.71 1.91
C PRO A 346 6.43 10.09 0.42
N PHE A 347 7.30 9.47 -0.38
CA PHE A 347 7.51 9.80 -1.80
C PHE A 347 6.57 9.06 -2.76
N VAL A 348 5.97 7.96 -2.32
CA VAL A 348 4.95 7.21 -3.08
C VAL A 348 3.53 7.59 -2.69
N SER A 349 3.37 8.50 -1.73
CA SER A 349 2.09 9.06 -1.27
C SER A 349 1.52 10.08 -2.27
N GLY A 350 1.07 9.60 -3.43
CA GLY A 350 0.41 10.42 -4.46
C GLY A 350 -1.12 10.53 -4.29
N PRO A 351 -1.82 11.19 -5.24
CA PRO A 351 -3.28 11.34 -5.21
C PRO A 351 -4.03 10.02 -5.04
N TRP A 352 -3.65 9.00 -5.80
CA TRP A 352 -4.27 7.67 -5.68
C TRP A 352 -4.12 7.06 -4.28
N ALA A 353 -2.96 7.23 -3.63
CA ALA A 353 -2.77 6.70 -2.28
C ALA A 353 -3.72 7.36 -1.26
N LYS A 354 -3.99 8.66 -1.42
CA LYS A 354 -4.92 9.43 -0.58
C LYS A 354 -6.40 9.20 -0.93
N SER A 355 -6.67 8.71 -2.14
CA SER A 355 -8.02 8.38 -2.59
C SER A 355 -8.50 7.01 -2.09
N LEU A 356 -7.61 6.17 -1.56
CA LEU A 356 -7.98 4.85 -1.05
C LEU A 356 -9.01 4.94 0.09
N MET A 357 -9.90 3.96 0.12
CA MET A 357 -10.88 3.78 1.20
C MET A 357 -10.15 3.52 2.53
N PRO A 358 -10.65 4.02 3.67
CA PRO A 358 -9.96 3.92 4.97
C PRO A 358 -9.53 2.50 5.39
N LEU A 359 -10.27 1.47 4.97
CA LEU A 359 -9.92 0.06 5.23
C LEU A 359 -8.54 -0.33 4.65
N PHE A 360 -8.11 0.36 3.60
CA PHE A 360 -6.85 0.13 2.90
C PHE A 360 -5.86 1.29 3.06
N ASP A 361 -6.26 2.37 3.74
CA ASP A 361 -5.39 3.49 4.07
C ASP A 361 -4.52 3.11 5.28
N MET A 362 -3.26 2.73 5.01
CA MET A 362 -2.32 2.39 6.06
C MET A 362 -1.81 3.70 6.69
N PRO A 363 -1.98 3.91 8.00
CA PRO A 363 -1.63 5.19 8.62
C PRO A 363 -0.16 5.51 8.38
N HIS A 364 0.10 6.68 7.79
CA HIS A 364 1.45 7.15 7.50
C HIS A 364 2.32 7.12 8.75
N GLY A 365 3.56 6.65 8.60
CA GLY A 365 4.51 6.55 9.71
C GLY A 365 4.38 5.32 10.61
N THR A 366 3.34 4.48 10.43
CA THR A 366 3.22 3.17 11.14
C THR A 366 4.46 2.32 10.91
N CYS A 367 4.91 2.21 9.66
CA CYS A 367 6.08 1.40 9.34
C CYS A 367 7.37 1.98 9.95
N LYS A 368 7.52 3.31 9.98
CA LYS A 368 8.67 3.98 10.64
C LYS A 368 8.75 3.65 12.14
N LYS A 369 7.61 3.43 12.80
CA LYS A 369 7.53 3.08 14.22
C LYS A 369 7.74 1.58 14.48
N TYR A 370 7.23 0.71 13.61
CA TYR A 370 7.10 -0.72 13.88
C TYR A 370 7.90 -1.65 12.95
N TRP A 371 8.76 -1.12 12.06
CA TRP A 371 9.58 -1.92 11.15
C TRP A 371 10.38 -3.04 11.84
N TRP A 372 10.89 -2.80 13.04
CA TRP A 372 11.71 -3.73 13.82
C TRP A 372 10.96 -5.01 14.21
N ARG A 373 9.62 -4.98 14.25
CA ARG A 373 8.80 -6.18 14.51
C ARG A 373 8.96 -7.23 13.40
N ASN A 374 9.24 -6.82 12.16
CA ASN A 374 9.53 -7.72 11.05
C ASN A 374 10.91 -8.38 11.18
N LEU A 375 11.88 -7.70 11.79
CA LEU A 375 13.22 -8.26 12.04
C LEU A 375 13.16 -9.45 13.02
N LEU A 376 12.20 -9.42 13.94
CA LEU A 376 11.97 -10.44 14.96
C LEU A 376 10.89 -11.45 14.55
N TYR A 377 10.22 -11.26 13.41
CA TYR A 377 9.10 -12.09 12.96
C TYR A 377 7.94 -12.18 13.96
N ILE A 378 7.56 -11.04 14.58
CA ILE A 378 6.48 -10.95 15.58
C ILE A 378 5.37 -9.97 15.20
N ASN A 379 5.38 -9.44 13.98
CA ASN A 379 4.41 -8.43 13.56
C ASN A 379 2.96 -8.92 13.55
N ASN A 380 2.73 -10.25 13.46
CA ASN A 380 1.40 -10.86 13.48
C ASN A 380 0.78 -11.01 14.88
N PHE A 381 1.50 -10.67 15.96
CA PHE A 381 0.94 -10.69 17.33
C PHE A 381 0.27 -9.37 17.73
N PHE A 382 0.34 -8.36 16.86
CA PHE A 382 -0.19 -7.02 17.11
C PHE A 382 -1.42 -6.75 16.25
N LYS A 383 -2.08 -5.63 16.52
CA LYS A 383 -3.28 -5.22 15.78
C LYS A 383 -2.96 -4.96 14.31
N PHE A 384 -3.96 -5.12 13.44
CA PHE A 384 -3.82 -5.00 11.99
C PHE A 384 -3.28 -3.63 11.56
N GLU A 385 -3.72 -2.56 12.23
CA GLU A 385 -3.34 -1.18 11.93
C GLU A 385 -1.87 -0.88 12.28
N GLU A 386 -1.21 -1.75 13.06
CA GLU A 386 0.19 -1.59 13.45
C GLU A 386 1.18 -2.37 12.55
N ILE A 387 0.67 -3.09 11.54
CA ILE A 387 1.52 -3.91 10.66
C ILE A 387 2.14 -3.00 9.59
N CYS A 388 3.47 -2.89 9.58
CA CYS A 388 4.17 -2.08 8.57
C CYS A 388 3.85 -2.48 7.12
N TYR A 389 3.92 -3.78 6.80
CA TYR A 389 3.68 -4.30 5.46
C TYR A 389 2.86 -5.58 5.60
N ILE A 390 1.58 -5.50 5.25
CA ILE A 390 0.57 -6.51 5.59
C ILE A 390 1.08 -7.91 5.22
N ILE A 391 1.56 -8.09 4.00
CA ILE A 391 1.98 -9.40 3.45
C ILE A 391 3.06 -10.10 4.31
N THR A 392 3.84 -9.38 5.13
CA THR A 392 4.83 -10.01 6.03
C THR A 392 4.23 -10.90 7.12
N TRP A 393 2.94 -10.78 7.43
CA TRP A 393 2.29 -11.60 8.47
C TRP A 393 2.52 -13.10 8.22
N TYR A 394 2.45 -13.54 6.96
CA TYR A 394 2.59 -14.95 6.60
C TYR A 394 4.02 -15.45 6.87
N LEU A 395 5.03 -14.63 6.59
CA LEU A 395 6.43 -14.97 6.78
C LEU A 395 6.75 -15.11 8.27
N SER A 396 6.10 -14.31 9.11
CA SER A 396 6.23 -14.41 10.56
C SER A 396 5.61 -15.69 11.10
N VAL A 397 4.42 -16.07 10.62
CA VAL A 397 3.79 -17.36 10.97
C VAL A 397 4.65 -18.54 10.51
N ASP A 398 5.13 -18.56 9.26
CA ASP A 398 6.04 -19.61 8.77
C ASP A 398 7.32 -19.68 9.62
N THR A 399 7.83 -18.52 10.05
CA THR A 399 9.03 -18.47 10.89
C THR A 399 8.78 -19.06 12.27
N GLN A 400 7.66 -18.71 12.90
CA GLN A 400 7.21 -19.22 14.19
C GLN A 400 6.98 -20.74 14.15
N LEU A 401 6.27 -21.26 13.13
CA LEU A 401 6.02 -22.70 12.97
C LEU A 401 7.33 -23.49 12.82
N TYR A 402 8.29 -22.95 12.09
CA TYR A 402 9.61 -23.56 11.95
C TYR A 402 10.45 -23.51 13.23
N PHE A 403 10.26 -22.50 14.09
CA PHE A 403 10.87 -22.50 15.43
C PHE A 403 10.42 -23.70 16.25
N VAL A 404 9.14 -24.09 16.12
CA VAL A 404 8.56 -25.26 16.80
C VAL A 404 8.92 -26.58 16.11
N ALA A 405 9.21 -26.58 14.81
CA ALA A 405 9.45 -27.79 14.01
C ALA A 405 10.47 -28.79 14.63
N PRO A 406 11.62 -28.37 15.20
CA PRO A 406 12.56 -29.27 15.87
C PRO A 406 11.95 -30.13 16.98
N VAL A 407 10.95 -29.64 17.71
CA VAL A 407 10.27 -30.43 18.76
C VAL A 407 9.66 -31.70 18.15
N PHE A 408 8.96 -31.55 17.02
CA PHE A 408 8.38 -32.68 16.29
C PHE A 408 9.45 -33.59 15.67
N LEU A 409 10.48 -33.01 15.05
CA LEU A 409 11.55 -33.78 14.39
C LEU A 409 12.39 -34.61 15.39
N ILE A 410 12.75 -34.02 16.54
CA ILE A 410 13.52 -34.68 17.60
C ILE A 410 12.69 -35.80 18.22
N LEU A 411 11.44 -35.53 18.58
CA LEU A 411 10.56 -36.54 19.18
C LEU A 411 10.32 -37.69 18.22
N LEU A 412 9.99 -37.42 16.95
CA LEU A 412 9.71 -38.46 15.98
C LEU A 412 10.97 -39.30 15.63
N SER A 413 12.17 -38.72 15.72
CA SER A 413 13.43 -39.44 15.46
C SER A 413 13.96 -40.24 16.65
N ILE A 414 13.76 -39.80 17.89
CA ILE A 414 14.27 -40.47 19.09
C ILE A 414 13.20 -41.38 19.72
N ALA A 415 11.96 -40.92 19.79
CA ALA A 415 10.84 -41.57 20.47
C ALA A 415 9.56 -41.50 19.60
N PRO A 416 9.46 -42.33 18.55
CA PRO A 416 8.43 -42.17 17.52
C PRO A 416 7.00 -42.20 18.08
N ILE A 417 6.73 -43.04 19.09
CA ILE A 417 5.41 -43.12 19.75
C ILE A 417 5.05 -41.77 20.40
N ALA A 418 5.98 -41.17 21.15
CA ALA A 418 5.76 -39.87 21.76
C ALA A 418 5.57 -38.77 20.71
N GLY A 419 6.33 -38.83 19.61
CA GLY A 419 6.14 -37.94 18.46
C GLY A 419 4.75 -38.06 17.84
N PHE A 420 4.26 -39.29 17.60
CA PHE A 420 2.91 -39.52 17.08
C PHE A 420 1.81 -39.04 18.04
N LEU A 421 1.97 -39.28 19.35
CA LEU A 421 1.03 -38.79 20.35
C LEU A 421 0.98 -37.26 20.38
N LEU A 422 2.12 -36.58 20.27
CA LEU A 422 2.17 -35.12 20.20
C LEU A 422 1.46 -34.59 18.94
N ILE A 423 1.73 -35.19 17.77
CA ILE A 423 1.07 -34.81 16.52
C ILE A 423 -0.45 -35.00 16.65
N PHE A 424 -0.89 -36.15 17.16
CA PHE A 424 -2.31 -36.43 17.36
C PHE A 424 -2.96 -35.42 18.33
N ALA A 425 -2.28 -35.11 19.44
CA ALA A 425 -2.76 -34.13 20.41
C ALA A 425 -2.89 -32.73 19.79
N CYS A 426 -1.92 -32.29 18.98
CA CYS A 426 -1.99 -31.01 18.27
C CYS A 426 -3.12 -30.98 17.25
N VAL A 427 -3.32 -32.05 16.47
CA VAL A 427 -4.42 -32.16 15.49
C VAL A 427 -5.77 -32.15 16.21
N ALA A 428 -5.92 -32.92 17.29
CA ALA A 428 -7.14 -32.91 18.09
C ALA A 428 -7.43 -31.52 18.70
N ALA A 429 -6.40 -30.85 19.22
CA ALA A 429 -6.52 -29.49 19.74
C ALA A 429 -6.92 -28.49 18.65
N SER A 430 -6.41 -28.62 17.41
CA SER A 430 -6.78 -27.74 16.30
C SER A 430 -8.21 -27.91 15.80
N VAL A 431 -8.84 -29.06 16.06
CA VAL A 431 -10.25 -29.32 15.69
C VAL A 431 -11.21 -28.91 16.82
N GLY A 432 -10.71 -28.84 18.06
CA GLY A 432 -11.51 -28.53 19.25
C GLY A 432 -11.58 -27.04 19.63
N ILE A 433 -10.91 -26.16 18.88
CA ILE A 433 -10.96 -24.69 18.98
C ILE A 433 -11.71 -24.17 17.77
#